data_AF-A0AAC8W9E1-F1
#
_entry.id   AF-A0AAC8W9E1-F1
#
_cell.length_a   1.000
_cell.length_b   1.000
_cell.length_c   1.000
_cell.angle_alpha   90.00
_cell.angle_beta   90.00
_cell.angle_gamma   90.00
#
_symmetry.space_group_name_H-M   'P 1'
#
loop_
_entity.id
_entity.type
_entity.pdbx_description
1 polymer ?
#
loop_
_entity_poly.entity_id
_entity_poly.type
_entity_poly.pdbx_seq_one_letter_code
_entity_poly.pdbx_strand_id
1 'polypeptide(L)'
;MKNKSIGAELKRLRKSLGLMQAEMTLDGKIISVGQYSKVENGIHEIGVDTLLELLTVHDGINIKDFFLDLEKDYSKTMKKANKDYASEILSEKLMFAFYRNDLSKAKKLKKKINGLKENNELKLRATITVAILSGTILDLDEKTKEDISKNMFINDNWTRERDSLRLFSNSMIIIDRNILPTLIK
;
A
#
# COMPACT_ATOMS: atom_id res chain seq x y z
N MET A 1 8.39 12.09 -23.80
CA MET A 1 7.75 11.53 -22.60
C MET A 1 6.24 11.62 -22.78
N LYS A 2 5.49 10.50 -22.83
CA LYS A 2 4.02 10.59 -22.82
C LYS A 2 3.59 11.08 -21.43
N ASN A 3 2.91 12.22 -21.38
CA ASN A 3 2.23 12.69 -20.19
C ASN A 3 1.21 11.60 -19.79
N LYS A 4 1.43 10.95 -18.66
CA LYS A 4 0.56 9.86 -18.18
C LYS A 4 -0.55 10.48 -17.33
N SER A 5 -1.75 10.46 -17.88
CA SER A 5 -2.97 11.04 -17.30
C SER A 5 -3.98 9.95 -16.92
N ILE A 6 -5.04 10.35 -16.19
CA ILE A 6 -6.23 9.51 -15.95
C ILE A 6 -6.71 8.81 -17.22
N GLY A 7 -6.70 9.51 -18.36
CA GLY A 7 -7.09 8.95 -19.65
C GLY A 7 -6.20 7.81 -20.14
N ALA A 8 -4.88 7.88 -19.90
CA ALA A 8 -3.98 6.80 -20.27
C ALA A 8 -4.24 5.53 -19.46
N GLU A 9 -4.63 5.68 -18.19
CA GLU A 9 -4.96 4.57 -17.30
C GLU A 9 -6.32 3.96 -17.63
N LEU A 10 -7.33 4.79 -17.91
CA LEU A 10 -8.62 4.34 -18.47
C LEU A 10 -8.40 3.50 -19.74
N LYS A 11 -7.50 3.93 -20.63
CA LYS A 11 -7.13 3.18 -21.84
C LYS A 11 -6.50 1.83 -21.54
N ARG A 12 -5.65 1.76 -20.51
CA ARG A 12 -5.02 0.50 -20.07
C ARG A 12 -6.06 -0.45 -19.51
N LEU A 13 -6.88 0.04 -18.58
CA LEU A 13 -7.96 -0.71 -17.95
C LEU A 13 -8.93 -1.26 -18.99
N ARG A 14 -9.47 -0.40 -19.87
CA ARG A 14 -10.39 -0.80 -20.93
C ARG A 14 -9.81 -1.93 -21.81
N LYS A 15 -8.56 -1.79 -22.24
CA LYS A 15 -7.88 -2.82 -23.03
C LYS A 15 -7.68 -4.13 -22.27
N SER A 16 -7.41 -4.07 -20.97
CA SER A 16 -7.28 -5.28 -20.14
C SER A 16 -8.59 -6.05 -19.98
N LEU A 17 -9.72 -5.34 -20.09
CA LEU A 17 -11.07 -5.91 -20.09
C LEU A 17 -11.51 -6.37 -21.50
N GLY A 18 -10.71 -6.13 -22.54
CA GLY A 18 -11.06 -6.46 -23.92
C GLY A 18 -12.11 -5.53 -24.56
N LEU A 19 -12.44 -4.42 -23.92
CA LEU A 19 -13.54 -3.54 -24.34
C LEU A 19 -13.13 -2.55 -25.45
N MET A 20 -14.05 -2.28 -26.36
CA MET A 20 -14.03 -1.14 -27.27
C MET A 20 -14.36 0.16 -26.53
N GLN A 21 -14.01 1.31 -27.13
CA GLN A 21 -14.36 2.61 -26.54
C GLN A 21 -15.87 2.80 -26.41
N ALA A 22 -16.65 2.32 -27.39
CA ALA A 22 -18.11 2.36 -27.34
C ALA A 22 -18.66 1.53 -26.17
N GLU A 23 -18.15 0.31 -25.98
CA GLU A 23 -18.57 -0.56 -24.88
C GLU A 23 -18.25 0.06 -23.51
N MET A 24 -17.04 0.62 -23.36
CA MET A 24 -16.64 1.29 -22.12
C MET A 24 -17.55 2.48 -21.77
N THR A 25 -18.06 3.21 -22.75
CA THR A 25 -18.94 4.37 -22.52
C THR A 25 -20.44 4.05 -22.59
N LEU A 26 -20.79 2.76 -22.67
CA LEU A 26 -22.15 2.28 -22.93
C LEU A 26 -22.80 2.94 -24.14
N ASP A 27 -22.10 2.87 -25.28
CA ASP A 27 -22.48 3.48 -26.57
C ASP A 27 -22.72 4.99 -26.48
N GLY A 28 -21.98 5.66 -25.60
CA GLY A 28 -22.04 7.11 -25.45
C GLY A 28 -23.02 7.62 -24.38
N LYS A 29 -23.67 6.74 -23.62
CA LYS A 29 -24.64 7.11 -22.57
C LYS A 29 -24.00 7.88 -21.41
N ILE A 30 -22.77 7.53 -21.04
CA ILE A 30 -22.04 8.19 -19.94
C ILE A 30 -21.25 9.40 -20.47
N ILE A 31 -20.52 9.19 -21.55
CA ILE A 31 -19.73 10.20 -22.25
C ILE A 31 -19.65 9.81 -23.71
N SER A 32 -19.76 10.76 -24.64
CA SER A 32 -19.69 10.45 -26.07
C SER A 32 -18.37 9.72 -26.42
N VAL A 33 -18.43 8.74 -27.32
CA VAL A 33 -17.25 7.94 -27.71
C VAL A 33 -16.11 8.84 -28.20
N GLY A 34 -16.43 9.91 -28.92
CA GLY A 34 -15.47 10.91 -29.38
C GLY A 34 -14.80 11.68 -28.24
N GLN A 35 -15.56 12.12 -27.22
CA GLN A 35 -14.99 12.76 -26.04
C GLN A 35 -14.15 11.79 -25.22
N TYR A 36 -14.62 10.56 -25.01
CA TYR A 36 -13.84 9.53 -24.31
C TYR A 36 -12.52 9.22 -25.03
N SER A 37 -12.53 9.15 -26.36
CA SER A 37 -11.30 8.98 -27.15
C SER A 37 -10.34 10.15 -26.95
N LYS A 38 -10.84 11.40 -26.87
CA LYS A 38 -10.01 12.57 -26.53
C LYS A 38 -9.44 12.48 -25.11
N VAL A 39 -10.21 11.99 -24.14
CA VAL A 39 -9.74 11.72 -22.77
C VAL A 39 -8.62 10.69 -22.78
N GLU A 40 -8.82 9.52 -23.41
CA GLU A 40 -7.80 8.45 -23.49
C GLU A 40 -6.47 8.90 -24.11
N ASN A 41 -6.52 9.89 -24.99
CA ASN A 41 -5.35 10.45 -25.67
C ASN A 41 -4.78 11.69 -24.97
N GLY A 42 -5.33 12.09 -23.81
CA GLY A 42 -4.86 13.23 -23.01
C GLY A 42 -5.15 14.59 -23.64
N ILE A 43 -6.12 14.66 -24.56
CA ILE A 43 -6.56 15.91 -25.21
C ILE A 43 -7.58 16.63 -24.32
N HIS A 44 -8.48 15.89 -23.68
CA HIS A 44 -9.49 16.42 -22.77
C HIS A 44 -9.34 15.83 -21.36
N GLU A 45 -9.72 16.62 -20.35
CA GLU A 45 -9.92 16.13 -18.99
C GLU A 45 -11.28 15.43 -18.86
N ILE A 46 -11.45 14.69 -17.76
CA ILE A 46 -12.69 14.00 -17.41
C ILE A 46 -13.14 14.48 -16.03
N GLY A 47 -14.44 14.78 -15.89
CA GLY A 47 -15.04 15.11 -14.60
C GLY A 47 -15.04 13.89 -13.66
N VAL A 48 -14.97 14.13 -12.35
CA VAL A 48 -14.89 13.05 -11.35
C VAL A 48 -16.16 12.18 -11.36
N ASP A 49 -17.34 12.78 -11.49
CA ASP A 49 -18.60 12.02 -11.53
C ASP A 49 -18.64 11.08 -12.74
N THR A 50 -18.30 11.58 -13.93
CA THR A 50 -18.19 10.78 -15.15
C THR A 50 -17.13 9.67 -15.03
N LEU A 51 -15.99 9.96 -14.39
CA LEU A 51 -14.97 8.96 -14.13
C LEU A 51 -15.49 7.84 -13.23
N LEU A 52 -16.15 8.18 -12.12
CA LEU A 52 -16.69 7.19 -11.18
C LEU A 52 -17.81 6.38 -11.82
N GLU A 53 -18.67 7.00 -12.62
CA GLU A 53 -19.71 6.31 -13.38
C GLU A 53 -19.12 5.29 -14.36
N LEU A 54 -18.10 5.67 -15.13
CA LEU A 54 -17.37 4.75 -16.02
C LEU A 54 -16.73 3.58 -15.26
N LEU A 55 -16.24 3.79 -14.03
CA LEU A 55 -15.60 2.73 -13.26
C LEU A 55 -16.61 1.83 -12.53
N THR A 56 -17.78 2.34 -12.19
CA THR A 56 -18.82 1.61 -11.41
C THR A 56 -19.75 0.79 -12.29
N VAL A 57 -19.95 1.19 -13.55
CA VAL A 57 -20.93 0.55 -14.43
C VAL A 57 -20.47 -0.81 -14.98
N HIS A 58 -19.17 -1.10 -14.95
CA HIS A 58 -18.62 -2.35 -15.46
C HIS A 58 -18.22 -3.28 -14.31
N ASP A 59 -18.86 -4.43 -14.25
CA ASP A 59 -18.48 -5.50 -13.33
C ASP A 59 -17.02 -5.92 -13.53
N GLY A 60 -16.30 -6.12 -12.43
CA GLY A 60 -14.88 -6.51 -12.45
C GLY A 60 -13.89 -5.35 -12.41
N ILE A 61 -14.34 -4.09 -12.46
CA ILE A 61 -13.50 -2.94 -12.15
C ILE A 61 -13.45 -2.76 -10.62
N ASN A 62 -12.26 -2.94 -10.04
CA ASN A 62 -12.00 -2.50 -8.67
C ASN A 62 -11.50 -1.05 -8.68
N ILE A 63 -12.34 -0.13 -8.23
CA ILE A 63 -12.04 1.31 -8.18
C ILE A 63 -10.78 1.60 -7.36
N LYS A 64 -10.58 0.87 -6.23
CA LYS A 64 -9.38 1.02 -5.40
C LYS A 64 -8.13 0.62 -6.19
N ASP A 65 -8.18 -0.48 -6.94
CA ASP A 65 -7.04 -0.94 -7.76
C ASP A 65 -6.73 0.03 -8.90
N PHE A 66 -7.75 0.63 -9.53
CA PHE A 66 -7.58 1.68 -10.55
C PHE A 66 -6.80 2.87 -9.98
N PHE A 67 -7.22 3.41 -8.83
CA PHE A 67 -6.52 4.52 -8.19
C PHE A 67 -5.14 4.12 -7.65
N LEU A 68 -4.95 2.90 -7.13
CA LEU A 68 -3.63 2.41 -6.72
C LEU A 68 -2.66 2.32 -7.90
N ASP A 69 -3.14 1.95 -9.09
CA ASP A 69 -2.32 1.88 -10.29
C ASP A 69 -2.01 3.28 -10.86
N LEU A 70 -2.98 4.20 -10.83
CA LEU A 70 -2.73 5.63 -11.07
C LEU A 70 -1.68 6.16 -10.11
N GLU A 71 -1.82 5.86 -8.83
CA GLU A 71 -0.98 6.36 -7.75
C GLU A 71 0.45 5.83 -7.85
N LYS A 72 0.68 4.58 -8.29
CA LYS A 72 2.03 4.07 -8.61
C LYS A 72 2.74 4.88 -9.71
N ASP A 73 1.97 5.50 -10.60
CA ASP A 73 2.50 6.27 -11.72
C ASP A 73 2.61 7.77 -11.40
N TYR A 74 1.65 8.37 -10.71
CA TYR A 74 1.77 9.72 -10.13
C TYR A 74 2.84 9.78 -9.04
N SER A 75 3.02 8.71 -8.26
CA SER A 75 4.10 8.60 -7.28
C SER A 75 5.48 8.47 -7.91
N LYS A 76 5.63 8.09 -9.18
CA LYS A 76 6.94 8.19 -9.87
C LYS A 76 7.32 9.65 -10.14
N THR A 77 6.34 10.52 -10.37
CA THR A 77 6.52 11.97 -10.47
C THR A 77 6.66 12.62 -9.09
N MET A 78 5.95 12.11 -8.07
CA MET A 78 6.06 12.54 -6.66
C MET A 78 7.17 11.84 -5.87
N LYS A 79 7.96 10.95 -6.49
CA LYS A 79 9.09 10.26 -5.84
C LYS A 79 10.20 11.23 -5.40
N LYS A 80 10.18 12.45 -5.92
CA LYS A 80 11.01 13.54 -5.42
C LYS A 80 10.45 14.23 -4.16
N ALA A 81 9.18 14.02 -3.81
CA ALA A 81 8.45 14.83 -2.84
C ALA A 81 8.04 14.12 -1.54
N ASN A 82 7.98 12.78 -1.45
CA ASN A 82 7.69 12.16 -0.14
C ASN A 82 8.19 10.72 0.04
N LYS A 83 9.20 10.52 0.91
CA LYS A 83 9.73 9.19 1.28
C LYS A 83 8.72 8.36 2.09
N ASP A 84 7.86 9.01 2.86
CA ASP A 84 6.93 8.37 3.79
C ASP A 84 5.85 7.59 3.03
N TYR A 85 5.40 8.12 1.89
CA TYR A 85 4.41 7.48 1.04
C TYR A 85 4.89 6.13 0.47
N ALA A 86 6.16 6.05 0.05
CA ALA A 86 6.74 4.80 -0.44
C ALA A 86 6.84 3.73 0.67
N SER A 87 7.10 4.16 1.90
CA SER A 87 7.16 3.26 3.07
C SER A 87 5.77 2.73 3.43
N GLU A 88 4.72 3.56 3.36
CA GLU A 88 3.36 3.12 3.67
C GLU A 88 2.81 2.12 2.64
N ILE A 89 3.13 2.27 1.34
CA ILE A 89 2.81 1.24 0.33
C ILE A 89 3.48 -0.10 0.68
N LEU A 90 4.73 -0.08 1.14
CA LEU A 90 5.43 -1.30 1.55
C LEU A 90 4.80 -1.90 2.81
N SER A 91 4.37 -1.07 3.76
CA SER A 91 3.60 -1.47 4.94
C SER A 91 2.29 -2.18 4.57
N GLU A 92 1.49 -1.61 3.66
CA GLU A 92 0.23 -2.22 3.21
C GLU A 92 0.48 -3.56 2.50
N LYS A 93 1.49 -3.64 1.63
CA LYS A 93 1.86 -4.88 0.94
C LYS A 93 2.34 -5.96 1.90
N LEU A 94 3.06 -5.59 2.95
CA LEU A 94 3.52 -6.50 3.99
C LEU A 94 2.32 -7.06 4.78
N MET A 95 1.39 -6.19 5.16
CA MET A 95 0.14 -6.57 5.82
C MET A 95 -0.68 -7.56 4.96
N PHE A 96 -0.83 -7.32 3.66
CA PHE A 96 -1.50 -8.27 2.78
C PHE A 96 -0.77 -9.61 2.63
N ALA A 97 0.57 -9.61 2.67
CA ALA A 97 1.33 -10.87 2.65
C ALA A 97 1.08 -11.67 3.94
N PHE A 98 1.02 -10.99 5.09
CA PHE A 98 0.65 -11.61 6.37
C PHE A 98 -0.76 -12.22 6.33
N TYR A 99 -1.78 -11.46 5.94
CA TYR A 99 -3.17 -11.95 5.89
C TYR A 99 -3.38 -13.12 4.94
N ARG A 100 -2.55 -13.23 3.90
CA ARG A 100 -2.60 -14.34 2.93
C ARG A 100 -1.67 -15.50 3.29
N ASN A 101 -1.03 -15.45 4.46
CA ASN A 101 -0.01 -16.41 4.88
C ASN A 101 1.12 -16.62 3.84
N ASP A 102 1.46 -15.58 3.08
CA ASP A 102 2.40 -15.63 1.95
C ASP A 102 3.83 -15.31 2.41
N LEU A 103 4.49 -16.32 2.98
CA LEU A 103 5.88 -16.22 3.47
C LEU A 103 6.87 -15.81 2.38
N SER A 104 6.69 -16.28 1.15
CA SER A 104 7.59 -15.98 0.02
C SER A 104 7.55 -14.48 -0.31
N LYS A 105 6.35 -13.91 -0.41
CA LYS A 105 6.17 -12.48 -0.63
C LYS A 105 6.63 -11.65 0.56
N ALA A 106 6.36 -12.08 1.79
CA ALA A 106 6.85 -11.41 3.00
C ALA A 106 8.39 -11.33 3.02
N LYS A 107 9.09 -12.43 2.70
CA LYS A 107 10.57 -12.46 2.59
C LYS A 107 11.08 -11.50 1.51
N LYS A 108 10.42 -11.44 0.33
CA LYS A 108 10.77 -10.50 -0.75
C LYS A 108 10.55 -9.04 -0.30
N LEU A 109 9.47 -8.75 0.41
CA LEU A 109 9.16 -7.42 0.93
C LEU A 109 10.15 -7.01 2.03
N LYS A 110 10.49 -7.89 2.97
CA LYS A 110 11.51 -7.64 4.00
C LYS A 110 12.84 -7.20 3.38
N LYS A 111 13.30 -7.88 2.32
CA LYS A 111 14.52 -7.47 1.60
C LYS A 111 14.43 -6.05 1.03
N LYS A 112 13.28 -5.68 0.45
CA LYS A 112 13.06 -4.32 -0.07
C LYS A 112 13.02 -3.27 1.03
N ILE A 113 12.32 -3.58 2.13
CA ILE A 113 12.17 -2.70 3.29
C ILE A 113 13.53 -2.47 3.99
N ASN A 114 14.36 -3.51 4.11
CA ASN A 114 15.70 -3.37 4.67
C ASN A 114 16.61 -2.44 3.86
N GLY A 115 16.33 -2.26 2.56
CA GLY A 115 17.02 -1.30 1.70
C GLY A 115 16.59 0.16 1.86
N LEU A 116 15.56 0.45 2.68
CA LEU A 116 15.16 1.82 2.98
C LEU A 116 16.23 2.51 3.85
N LYS A 117 16.57 3.76 3.52
CA LYS A 117 17.55 4.55 4.30
C LYS A 117 17.07 4.78 5.74
N GLU A 118 15.80 5.12 5.88
CA GLU A 118 15.11 5.46 7.13
C GLU A 118 13.89 4.53 7.30
N ASN A 119 13.17 4.64 8.41
CA ASN A 119 12.02 3.81 8.83
C ASN A 119 12.41 2.47 9.49
N ASN A 120 12.90 2.56 10.74
CA ASN A 120 13.24 1.40 11.56
C ASN A 120 11.99 0.60 11.99
N GLU A 121 10.87 1.28 12.27
CA GLU A 121 9.61 0.61 12.62
C GLU A 121 9.22 -0.43 11.57
N LEU A 122 9.21 -0.03 10.29
CA LEU A 122 8.77 -0.91 9.21
C LEU A 122 9.73 -2.09 9.01
N LYS A 123 11.04 -1.87 9.22
CA LYS A 123 12.06 -2.93 9.19
C LYS A 123 11.84 -3.96 10.30
N LEU A 124 11.52 -3.50 11.50
CA LEU A 124 11.21 -4.36 12.63
C LEU A 124 9.90 -5.14 12.38
N ARG A 125 8.85 -4.48 11.90
CA ARG A 125 7.59 -5.15 11.52
C ARG A 125 7.77 -6.17 10.40
N ALA A 126 8.61 -5.90 9.41
CA ALA A 126 8.95 -6.88 8.38
C ALA A 126 9.70 -8.09 8.93
N THR A 127 10.56 -7.87 9.94
CA THR A 127 11.24 -8.96 10.66
C THR A 127 10.26 -9.82 11.44
N ILE A 128 9.39 -9.20 12.24
CA ILE A 128 8.33 -9.87 13.00
C ILE A 128 7.41 -10.66 12.07
N THR A 129 6.92 -10.04 11.00
CA THR A 129 6.02 -10.68 10.03
C THR A 129 6.63 -11.95 9.43
N VAL A 130 7.89 -11.88 8.99
CA VAL A 130 8.56 -13.07 8.44
C VAL A 130 8.73 -14.14 9.51
N ALA A 131 9.12 -13.76 10.73
CA ALA A 131 9.33 -14.71 11.83
C ALA A 131 8.05 -15.42 12.25
N ILE A 132 6.91 -14.72 12.31
CA ILE A 132 5.60 -15.33 12.57
C ILE A 132 5.24 -16.32 11.45
N LEU A 133 5.34 -15.89 10.19
CA LEU A 133 5.00 -16.73 9.04
C LEU A 133 5.95 -17.93 8.86
N SER A 134 7.18 -17.87 9.40
CA SER A 134 8.11 -19.00 9.43
C SER A 134 8.01 -19.85 10.70
N GLY A 135 7.17 -19.47 11.68
CA GLY A 135 7.07 -20.16 12.96
C GLY A 135 8.28 -19.99 13.88
N THR A 136 9.13 -18.98 13.64
CA THR A 136 10.40 -18.75 14.36
C THR A 136 10.37 -17.46 15.19
N ILE A 137 9.17 -16.98 15.55
CA ILE A 137 9.00 -15.71 16.28
C ILE A 137 9.63 -15.76 17.68
N LEU A 138 9.58 -16.91 18.34
CA LEU A 138 10.19 -17.11 19.66
C LEU A 138 11.72 -17.24 19.59
N ASP A 139 12.26 -17.56 18.42
CA ASP A 139 13.69 -17.76 18.16
C ASP A 139 14.41 -16.47 17.74
N LEU A 140 13.73 -15.32 17.78
CA LEU A 140 14.38 -14.03 17.54
C LEU A 140 15.48 -13.80 18.56
N ASP A 141 16.63 -13.30 18.11
CA ASP A 141 17.76 -12.99 18.98
C ASP A 141 17.44 -11.83 19.94
N GLU A 142 18.09 -11.82 21.09
CA GLU A 142 17.83 -10.84 22.16
C GLU A 142 18.07 -9.40 21.71
N LYS A 143 19.03 -9.16 20.82
CA LYS A 143 19.27 -7.82 20.26
C LYS A 143 18.07 -7.35 19.44
N THR A 144 17.51 -8.21 18.59
CA THR A 144 16.29 -7.89 17.83
C THR A 144 15.11 -7.62 18.77
N LYS A 145 14.94 -8.41 19.84
CA LYS A 145 13.87 -8.18 20.84
C LYS A 145 14.05 -6.84 21.59
N GLU A 146 15.28 -6.49 21.93
CA GLU A 146 15.64 -5.23 22.56
C GLU A 146 15.35 -4.05 21.62
N ASP A 147 15.72 -4.15 20.33
CA ASP A 147 15.44 -3.13 19.32
C ASP A 147 13.92 -2.92 19.14
N ILE A 148 13.13 -3.99 19.13
CA ILE A 148 11.66 -3.91 19.10
C ILE A 148 11.15 -3.14 20.31
N SER A 149 11.63 -3.49 21.51
CA SER A 149 11.18 -2.87 22.76
C SER A 149 11.51 -1.38 22.82
N LYS A 150 12.72 -1.00 22.41
CA LYS A 150 13.17 0.42 22.36
C LYS A 150 12.37 1.27 21.38
N ASN A 151 12.04 0.72 20.20
CA ASN A 151 11.25 1.47 19.20
C ASN A 151 9.76 1.53 19.58
N MET A 152 9.26 0.53 20.29
CA MET A 152 7.89 0.50 20.78
C MET A 152 7.68 1.49 21.93
N PHE A 153 8.52 1.45 22.97
CA PHE A 153 8.44 2.34 24.15
C PHE A 153 9.42 3.51 24.04
N ILE A 154 9.37 4.22 22.90
CA ILE A 154 10.32 5.30 22.61
C ILE A 154 10.18 6.49 23.58
N ASN A 155 8.98 6.71 24.13
CA ASN A 155 8.68 7.72 25.13
C ASN A 155 7.45 7.33 25.97
N ASP A 156 7.15 8.08 27.03
CA ASP A 156 6.00 7.82 27.92
C ASP A 156 4.64 7.99 27.23
N ASN A 157 4.57 8.72 26.11
CA ASN A 157 3.36 8.92 25.29
C ASN A 157 3.26 7.93 24.11
N TRP A 158 3.95 6.79 24.16
CA TRP A 158 3.98 5.81 23.07
C TRP A 158 2.57 5.36 22.60
N THR A 159 1.56 5.41 23.47
CA THR A 159 0.16 5.11 23.15
C THR A 159 -0.48 6.10 22.19
N ARG A 160 0.12 7.27 21.97
CA ARG A 160 -0.31 8.28 20.99
C ARG A 160 0.46 8.18 19.66
N GLU A 161 1.54 7.40 19.64
CA GLU A 161 2.41 7.24 18.48
C GLU A 161 1.97 6.04 17.64
N ARG A 162 1.60 6.30 16.38
CA ARG A 162 1.12 5.27 15.45
C ARG A 162 2.10 4.11 15.33
N ASP A 163 3.37 4.41 15.16
CA ASP A 163 4.44 3.43 14.92
C ASP A 163 4.69 2.55 16.16
N SER A 164 4.66 3.16 17.35
CA SER A 164 4.71 2.45 18.63
C SER A 164 3.54 1.47 18.80
N LEU A 165 2.31 1.92 18.53
CA LEU A 165 1.12 1.07 18.61
C LEU A 165 1.15 -0.09 17.60
N ARG A 166 1.61 0.18 16.37
CA ARG A 166 1.78 -0.85 15.32
C ARG A 166 2.81 -1.90 15.73
N LEU A 167 3.96 -1.48 16.26
CA LEU A 167 4.98 -2.39 16.78
C LEU A 167 4.45 -3.22 17.93
N PHE A 168 3.80 -2.59 18.91
CA PHE A 168 3.18 -3.28 20.04
C PHE A 168 2.23 -4.38 19.59
N SER A 169 1.28 -4.05 18.70
CA SER A 169 0.32 -5.02 18.17
C SER A 169 1.01 -6.20 17.47
N ASN A 170 2.08 -5.94 16.70
CA ASN A 170 2.79 -6.99 15.96
C ASN A 170 3.71 -7.83 16.85
N SER A 171 4.27 -7.25 17.91
CA SER A 171 5.24 -7.93 18.78
C SER A 171 4.63 -8.60 20.01
N MET A 172 3.31 -8.45 20.28
CA MET A 172 2.67 -8.98 21.50
C MET A 172 3.04 -10.42 21.87
N ILE A 173 3.31 -11.28 20.90
CA ILE A 173 3.71 -12.69 21.12
C ILE A 173 5.06 -12.81 21.87
N ILE A 174 5.96 -11.84 21.72
CA ILE A 174 7.33 -11.84 22.27
C ILE A 174 7.56 -10.76 23.32
N ILE A 175 6.51 -10.00 23.68
CA ILE A 175 6.60 -9.02 24.76
C ILE A 175 6.70 -9.77 26.09
N ASP A 176 7.67 -9.38 26.92
CA ASP A 176 7.83 -9.92 28.27
C ASP A 176 6.53 -9.70 29.09
N ARG A 177 6.11 -10.70 29.84
CA ARG A 177 4.93 -10.55 30.73
C ARG A 177 5.14 -9.47 31.80
N ASN A 178 6.39 -9.14 32.12
CA ASN A 178 6.73 -8.11 33.10
C ASN A 178 6.64 -6.67 32.58
N ILE A 179 6.12 -6.40 31.36
CA ILE A 179 5.97 -5.00 30.90
C ILE A 179 4.79 -4.25 31.53
N LEU A 180 3.97 -4.91 32.36
CA LEU A 180 2.81 -4.30 33.01
C LEU A 180 3.08 -2.91 33.63
N PRO A 181 4.20 -2.67 34.34
CA PRO A 181 4.52 -1.34 34.88
C PRO A 181 4.74 -0.26 33.80
N THR A 182 5.14 -0.64 32.59
CA THR A 182 5.32 0.25 31.43
C THR A 182 4.00 0.54 30.70
N LEU A 183 3.00 -0.35 30.83
CA LEU A 183 1.68 -0.20 30.19
C LEU A 183 0.70 0.66 31.00
N ILE A 184 0.86 0.74 32.33
CA ILE A 184 -0.13 1.32 33.27
C ILE A 184 0.35 2.67 33.84
N LYS A 185 1.17 3.42 33.11
CA LYS A 185 1.54 4.80 33.51
C LYS A 185 0.50 5.82 33.05
#